data_AF-A0A559NAA8-F1
#
_entry.id   AF-A0A559NAA8-F1
#
_cell.length_a   1.000
_cell.length_b   1.000
_cell.length_c   1.000
_cell.angle_alpha   90.00
_cell.angle_beta   90.00
_cell.angle_gamma   90.00
#
_symmetry.space_group_name_H-M   'P 1'
#
loop_
_entity.id
_entity.type
_entity.pdbx_description
1 polymer ?
#
loop_
_entity_poly.entity_id
_entity_poly.type
_entity_poly.pdbx_seq_one_letter_code
_entity_poly.pdbx_strand_id
1 'polypeptide(L)'
;MDESNKIKVRLYGAGGHAHVIIDTLKSNGYEITDVFDNAPKNSLFASLKVEKIDSNFKNFPNTGNPLIIAIGNNKIRKKIAALLDVDYISIKHNSAIVSTSAKIGKGTVIFAGAIVQANSAIGEHVIINSGASVDHDAKIEDYVHIAPQVTLCGDVYIKEGAFIGANSVIIPKITIGKWATVGAGSVVLENVPDYATVVGNPGKIIKRKKNGKKYDLYVKKINTLEEIETYKELLNNYWDNNVYYTYEYLKYYENEHDQLRYFLLNIDGIPNTIMPFYLRDIKDKTYKDVITPYGYGGPLCKNCDDTKVLTKFWELVDKWYCKNNIVSEFVRFNLNGNHNNYSGELTETLLNVKGEIKETEDDQWTAFSTKVRNNYRKAKQHNLTFKLYEGNEITDSVIENFHKVYIETMDRNNAKEIYYFPKQYFENLIHANPNSFAIAKSYKDNVVASVELIIINKATLYAFLGGTRAKYFECRPNDYLRVEILKWATKNSKKYYVLGGGLTNGDGLYKSKKVFFPKDEDAVFYTGRKIINKEVYNLLSNKTYSSSKDCNEECNYFPAYRRP
;
A
#
# COMPACT_ATOMS: atom_id res chain seq x y z
N MET A 1 4.36 -15.25 -61.24
CA MET A 1 3.66 -15.97 -60.16
C MET A 1 2.27 -15.40 -60.09
N ASP A 2 1.27 -16.28 -60.17
CA ASP A 2 -0.15 -15.96 -60.06
C ASP A 2 -0.43 -15.20 -58.75
N GLU A 3 -1.10 -14.05 -58.80
CA GLU A 3 -1.37 -13.20 -57.62
C GLU A 3 -2.28 -13.89 -56.59
N SER A 4 -2.95 -14.98 -56.98
CA SER A 4 -3.96 -15.69 -56.20
C SER A 4 -3.43 -16.61 -55.07
N ASN A 5 -2.11 -16.79 -54.91
CA ASN A 5 -1.54 -17.82 -54.01
C ASN A 5 -0.55 -17.30 -52.93
N LYS A 6 -0.54 -16.00 -52.63
CA LYS A 6 0.32 -15.44 -51.57
C LYS A 6 -0.24 -15.75 -50.18
N ILE A 7 0.62 -16.15 -49.26
CA ILE A 7 0.23 -16.32 -47.85
C ILE A 7 -0.01 -14.93 -47.25
N LYS A 8 -1.22 -14.71 -46.74
CA LYS A 8 -1.65 -13.45 -46.15
C LYS A 8 -1.32 -13.41 -44.66
N VAL A 9 -0.86 -12.26 -44.18
CA VAL A 9 -0.46 -12.07 -42.78
C VAL A 9 -0.86 -10.69 -42.28
N ARG A 10 -1.21 -10.63 -40.99
CA ARG A 10 -1.47 -9.39 -40.27
C ARG A 10 -0.26 -9.03 -39.40
N LEU A 11 -0.07 -7.75 -39.14
CA LEU A 11 1.04 -7.26 -38.34
C LEU A 11 0.53 -6.43 -37.15
N TYR A 12 1.01 -6.73 -35.94
CA TYR A 12 0.81 -5.87 -34.77
C TYR A 12 2.11 -5.19 -34.39
N GLY A 13 2.20 -3.88 -34.59
CA GLY A 13 3.35 -3.03 -34.33
C GLY A 13 3.80 -2.30 -35.59
N ALA A 14 3.84 -0.98 -35.52
CA ALA A 14 4.26 -0.05 -36.57
C ALA A 14 5.48 0.78 -36.14
N GLY A 15 6.30 0.25 -35.23
CA GLY A 15 7.56 0.85 -34.80
C GLY A 15 8.76 0.43 -35.66
N GLY A 16 9.97 0.89 -35.30
CA GLY A 16 11.18 0.61 -36.09
C GLY A 16 11.54 -0.88 -36.28
N HIS A 17 11.17 -1.75 -35.33
CA HIS A 17 11.40 -3.20 -35.47
C HIS A 17 10.53 -3.84 -36.55
N ALA A 18 9.42 -3.21 -36.93
CA ALA A 18 8.54 -3.74 -37.96
C ALA A 18 9.17 -3.72 -39.36
N HIS A 19 10.15 -2.83 -39.63
CA HIS A 19 10.84 -2.77 -40.92
C HIS A 19 11.48 -4.10 -41.31
N VAL A 20 12.23 -4.71 -40.39
CA VAL A 20 12.92 -5.97 -40.67
C VAL A 20 11.95 -7.15 -40.77
N ILE A 21 10.79 -7.07 -40.12
CA ILE A 21 9.72 -8.07 -40.27
C ILE A 21 9.06 -7.97 -41.64
N ILE A 22 8.74 -6.76 -42.08
CA ILE A 22 8.16 -6.52 -43.42
C ILE A 22 9.12 -7.01 -44.50
N ASP A 23 10.42 -6.76 -44.36
CA ASP A 23 11.44 -7.24 -45.29
C ASP A 23 11.48 -8.78 -45.34
N THR A 24 11.42 -9.41 -44.16
CA THR A 24 11.35 -10.88 -44.02
C THR A 24 10.12 -11.48 -44.70
N LEU A 25 8.97 -10.86 -44.52
CA LEU A 25 7.72 -11.25 -45.18
C LEU A 25 7.83 -11.11 -46.70
N LYS A 26 8.33 -9.96 -47.19
CA LYS A 26 8.52 -9.73 -48.64
C LYS A 26 9.47 -10.71 -49.28
N SER A 27 10.57 -11.09 -48.59
CA SER A 27 11.57 -12.04 -49.11
C SER A 27 10.99 -13.44 -49.41
N ASN A 28 9.83 -13.78 -48.84
CA ASN A 28 9.15 -15.05 -49.05
C ASN A 28 7.78 -14.89 -49.75
N GLY A 29 7.51 -13.71 -50.31
CA GLY A 29 6.27 -13.46 -51.06
C GLY A 29 5.00 -13.38 -50.21
N TYR A 30 5.09 -13.15 -48.90
CA TYR A 30 3.91 -12.91 -48.07
C TYR A 30 3.25 -11.57 -48.43
N GLU A 31 1.92 -11.54 -48.30
CA GLU A 31 1.11 -10.33 -48.46
C GLU A 31 0.66 -9.81 -47.10
N ILE A 32 0.95 -8.55 -46.79
CA ILE A 32 0.53 -7.91 -45.54
C ILE A 32 -0.85 -7.32 -45.76
N THR A 33 -1.86 -7.86 -45.07
CA THR A 33 -3.26 -7.39 -45.24
C THR A 33 -3.60 -6.22 -44.33
N ASP A 34 -3.14 -6.28 -43.09
CA ASP A 34 -3.52 -5.32 -42.04
C ASP A 34 -2.32 -5.03 -41.13
N VAL A 35 -2.20 -3.77 -40.70
CA VAL A 35 -1.19 -3.32 -39.72
C VAL A 35 -1.91 -2.62 -38.58
N PHE A 36 -1.65 -3.06 -37.35
CA PHE A 36 -2.24 -2.52 -36.13
C PHE A 36 -1.17 -1.90 -35.23
N ASP A 37 -1.47 -0.81 -34.54
CA ASP A 37 -0.58 -0.24 -33.51
C ASP A 37 -1.39 0.56 -32.47
N ASN A 38 -0.93 0.63 -31.22
CA ASN A 38 -1.63 1.40 -30.18
C ASN A 38 -1.24 2.88 -30.10
N ALA A 39 -0.08 3.23 -30.65
CA ALA A 39 0.46 4.58 -30.73
C ALA A 39 1.22 4.79 -32.06
N PRO A 40 0.53 4.72 -33.22
CA PRO A 40 1.18 4.81 -34.51
C PRO A 40 1.91 6.15 -34.67
N LYS A 41 3.15 6.11 -35.15
CA LYS A 41 3.94 7.30 -35.50
C LYS A 41 3.88 7.50 -37.02
N ASN A 42 3.38 8.65 -37.45
CA ASN A 42 2.89 8.93 -38.82
C ASN A 42 3.90 8.90 -39.99
N SER A 43 5.15 8.44 -39.82
CA SER A 43 6.17 8.64 -40.87
C SER A 43 6.61 7.39 -41.66
N LEU A 44 6.37 6.16 -41.19
CA LEU A 44 7.10 4.99 -41.70
C LEU A 44 6.28 3.98 -42.52
N PHE A 45 4.95 4.10 -42.46
CA PHE A 45 3.99 3.19 -43.10
C PHE A 45 3.14 3.90 -44.15
N ALA A 46 3.66 4.93 -44.84
CA ALA A 46 2.84 5.79 -45.70
C ALA A 46 2.05 5.02 -46.81
N SER A 47 2.52 3.83 -47.20
CA SER A 47 1.85 2.94 -48.17
C SER A 47 0.94 1.86 -47.55
N LEU A 48 0.93 1.69 -46.22
CA LEU A 48 0.12 0.71 -45.51
C LEU A 48 -0.74 1.43 -44.47
N LYS A 49 -2.06 1.31 -44.58
CA LYS A 49 -2.97 1.88 -43.58
C LYS A 49 -2.73 1.20 -42.23
N VAL A 50 -2.31 1.97 -41.23
CA VAL A 50 -2.15 1.48 -39.85
C VAL A 50 -3.43 1.77 -39.07
N GLU A 51 -4.09 0.72 -38.59
CA GLU A 51 -5.26 0.81 -37.73
C GLU A 51 -4.83 0.99 -36.27
N LYS A 52 -5.44 1.95 -35.59
CA LYS A 52 -5.14 2.23 -34.19
C LYS A 52 -5.97 1.32 -33.28
N ILE A 53 -5.31 0.51 -32.47
CA ILE A 53 -5.96 -0.41 -31.51
C ILE A 53 -5.71 0.06 -30.07
N ASP A 54 -6.73 0.02 -29.22
CA ASP A 54 -6.57 0.37 -27.81
C ASP A 54 -5.69 -0.64 -27.04
N SER A 55 -5.15 -0.21 -25.90
CA SER A 55 -4.19 -1.01 -25.13
C SER A 55 -4.79 -2.27 -24.48
N ASN A 56 -6.12 -2.38 -24.47
CA ASN A 56 -6.87 -3.49 -23.89
C ASN A 56 -7.43 -4.42 -24.98
N PHE A 57 -7.13 -4.17 -26.26
CA PHE A 57 -7.49 -5.02 -27.41
C PHE A 57 -8.98 -5.31 -27.55
N LYS A 58 -9.87 -4.49 -26.96
CA LYS A 58 -11.31 -4.80 -26.90
C LYS A 58 -11.95 -5.00 -28.27
N ASN A 59 -11.47 -4.26 -29.26
CA ASN A 59 -11.96 -4.31 -30.64
C ASN A 59 -10.95 -4.95 -31.59
N PHE A 60 -9.99 -5.74 -31.10
CA PHE A 60 -9.05 -6.41 -31.99
C PHE A 60 -9.76 -7.52 -32.79
N PRO A 61 -9.60 -7.58 -34.12
CA PRO A 61 -10.21 -8.64 -34.92
C PRO A 61 -9.53 -9.98 -34.61
N ASN A 62 -10.15 -10.81 -33.78
CA ASN A 62 -9.52 -12.07 -33.35
C ASN A 62 -9.53 -13.15 -34.46
N THR A 63 -10.47 -13.07 -35.40
CA THR A 63 -10.56 -13.97 -36.56
C THR A 63 -9.88 -13.38 -37.79
N GLY A 64 -9.32 -14.23 -38.65
CA GLY A 64 -8.76 -13.82 -39.95
C GLY A 64 -7.40 -14.46 -40.25
N ASN A 65 -6.61 -13.82 -41.12
CA ASN A 65 -5.25 -14.25 -41.44
C ASN A 65 -4.38 -14.33 -40.18
N PRO A 66 -3.32 -15.16 -40.15
CA PRO A 66 -2.46 -15.23 -38.96
C PRO A 66 -1.75 -13.90 -38.68
N LEU A 67 -1.38 -13.70 -37.41
CA LEU A 67 -0.75 -12.47 -36.91
C LEU A 67 0.75 -12.68 -36.64
N ILE A 68 1.55 -11.63 -36.86
CA ILE A 68 2.91 -11.48 -36.35
C ILE A 68 2.98 -10.26 -35.43
N ILE A 69 3.60 -10.41 -34.25
CA ILE A 69 3.85 -9.29 -33.34
C ILE A 69 5.20 -8.65 -33.68
N ALA A 70 5.17 -7.44 -34.21
CA ALA A 70 6.31 -6.67 -34.69
C ALA A 70 7.02 -5.84 -33.61
N ILE A 71 7.10 -6.38 -32.39
CA ILE A 71 7.61 -5.68 -31.21
C ILE A 71 8.88 -6.36 -30.71
N GLY A 72 10.02 -5.67 -30.84
CA GLY A 72 11.31 -6.19 -30.39
C GLY A 72 11.47 -6.32 -28.88
N ASN A 73 10.67 -5.58 -28.08
CA ASN A 73 10.71 -5.66 -26.62
C ASN A 73 9.99 -6.91 -26.11
N ASN A 74 10.75 -7.82 -25.47
CA ASN A 74 10.25 -9.13 -24.99
C ASN A 74 9.04 -9.03 -24.07
N LYS A 75 9.04 -8.08 -23.11
CA LYS A 75 7.94 -7.93 -22.13
C LYS A 75 6.66 -7.44 -22.79
N ILE A 76 6.79 -6.47 -23.68
CA ILE A 76 5.64 -5.93 -24.41
C ILE A 76 5.09 -7.01 -25.35
N ARG A 77 5.96 -7.71 -26.09
CA ARG A 77 5.57 -8.83 -26.96
C ARG A 77 4.82 -9.93 -26.20
N LYS A 78 5.34 -10.35 -25.04
CA LYS A 78 4.65 -11.32 -24.17
C LYS A 78 3.29 -10.81 -23.70
N LYS A 79 3.20 -9.55 -23.28
CA LYS A 79 1.95 -8.95 -22.82
C LYS A 79 0.89 -8.94 -23.95
N ILE A 80 1.28 -8.58 -25.16
CA ILE A 80 0.38 -8.57 -26.33
C ILE A 80 -0.09 -9.99 -26.65
N ALA A 81 0.84 -10.94 -26.74
CA ALA A 81 0.53 -12.34 -27.04
C ALA A 81 -0.45 -12.95 -26.03
N ALA A 82 -0.31 -12.62 -24.74
CA ALA A 82 -1.20 -13.12 -23.70
C ALA A 82 -2.61 -12.49 -23.69
N LEU A 83 -2.81 -11.37 -24.40
CA LEU A 83 -4.08 -10.64 -24.45
C LEU A 83 -4.89 -10.92 -25.71
N LEU A 84 -4.26 -11.49 -26.74
CA LEU A 84 -4.89 -11.76 -28.03
C LEU A 84 -5.14 -13.26 -28.18
N ASP A 85 -6.36 -13.59 -28.58
CA ASP A 85 -6.74 -14.96 -28.94
C ASP A 85 -6.80 -15.06 -30.46
N VAL A 86 -5.63 -15.29 -31.07
CA VAL A 86 -5.43 -15.28 -32.53
C VAL A 86 -4.47 -16.37 -32.96
N ASP A 87 -4.56 -16.78 -34.22
CA ASP A 87 -3.55 -17.62 -34.82
C ASP A 87 -2.26 -16.84 -35.10
N TYR A 88 -1.15 -17.32 -34.55
CA TYR A 88 0.18 -16.80 -34.84
C TYR A 88 0.89 -17.66 -35.88
N ILE A 89 1.54 -17.01 -36.84
CA ILE A 89 2.43 -17.66 -37.82
C ILE A 89 3.89 -17.47 -37.41
N SER A 90 4.77 -18.36 -37.86
CA SER A 90 6.22 -18.18 -37.75
C SER A 90 6.81 -17.95 -39.12
N ILE A 91 7.75 -17.03 -39.22
CA ILE A 91 8.31 -16.58 -40.49
C ILE A 91 9.84 -16.63 -40.43
N LYS A 92 10.47 -16.97 -41.55
CA LYS A 92 11.92 -16.94 -41.72
C LYS A 92 12.27 -16.16 -42.97
N HIS A 93 13.39 -15.45 -42.99
CA HIS A 93 13.88 -14.81 -44.22
C HIS A 93 14.38 -15.86 -45.22
N ASN A 94 14.29 -15.62 -46.52
CA ASN A 94 14.71 -16.59 -47.54
C ASN A 94 16.20 -17.00 -47.43
N SER A 95 17.06 -16.09 -46.95
CA SER A 95 18.47 -16.38 -46.67
C SER A 95 18.76 -17.03 -45.32
N ALA A 96 17.75 -17.28 -44.47
CA ALA A 96 17.94 -17.98 -43.21
C ALA A 96 18.03 -19.50 -43.44
N ILE A 97 19.02 -20.14 -42.81
CA ILE A 97 19.24 -21.58 -42.90
C ILE A 97 18.69 -22.22 -41.63
N VAL A 98 17.70 -23.07 -41.77
CA VAL A 98 17.06 -23.76 -40.63
C VAL A 98 17.08 -25.25 -40.94
N SER A 99 17.68 -26.03 -40.06
CA SER A 99 17.71 -27.49 -40.17
C SER A 99 16.30 -28.07 -40.22
N THR A 100 16.12 -29.13 -41.01
CA THR A 100 14.85 -29.85 -41.10
C THR A 100 14.46 -30.56 -39.80
N SER A 101 15.43 -30.85 -38.92
CA SER A 101 15.15 -31.43 -37.60
C SER A 101 14.88 -30.39 -36.49
N ALA A 102 15.07 -29.09 -36.78
CA ALA A 102 14.78 -28.04 -35.82
C ALA A 102 13.26 -27.84 -35.66
N LYS A 103 12.82 -27.55 -34.43
CA LYS A 103 11.41 -27.26 -34.11
C LYS A 103 11.24 -25.78 -33.85
N ILE A 104 10.27 -25.15 -34.51
CA ILE A 104 10.00 -23.71 -34.40
C ILE A 104 8.58 -23.50 -33.87
N GLY A 105 8.45 -22.87 -32.70
CA GLY A 105 7.18 -22.49 -32.09
C GLY A 105 6.50 -21.34 -32.84
N LYS A 106 5.21 -21.12 -32.57
CA LYS A 106 4.37 -20.10 -33.25
C LYS A 106 4.82 -18.67 -32.93
N GLY A 107 4.56 -17.72 -33.84
CA GLY A 107 4.88 -16.31 -33.64
C GLY A 107 6.38 -15.98 -33.70
N THR A 108 7.22 -16.97 -34.00
CA THR A 108 8.69 -16.84 -34.01
C THR A 108 9.18 -16.30 -35.35
N VAL A 109 10.19 -15.43 -35.28
CA VAL A 109 10.74 -14.74 -36.44
C VAL A 109 12.23 -15.01 -36.55
N ILE A 110 12.67 -15.45 -37.73
CA ILE A 110 14.07 -15.75 -38.04
C ILE A 110 14.54 -14.83 -39.18
N PHE A 111 15.45 -13.91 -38.90
CA PHE A 111 15.87 -12.87 -39.86
C PHE A 111 16.99 -13.32 -40.80
N ALA A 112 17.34 -12.43 -41.73
CA ALA A 112 18.29 -12.67 -42.80
C ALA A 112 19.64 -13.22 -42.30
N GLY A 113 20.12 -14.28 -42.94
CA GLY A 113 21.41 -14.92 -42.64
C GLY A 113 21.50 -15.62 -41.29
N ALA A 114 20.41 -15.70 -40.52
CA ALA A 114 20.41 -16.48 -39.28
C ALA A 114 20.49 -17.99 -39.60
N ILE A 115 21.17 -18.73 -38.72
CA ILE A 115 21.38 -20.18 -38.84
C ILE A 115 20.80 -20.86 -37.60
N VAL A 116 19.96 -21.88 -37.80
CA VAL A 116 19.44 -22.75 -36.75
C VAL A 116 19.78 -24.20 -37.10
N GLN A 117 20.65 -24.81 -36.31
CA GLN A 117 21.21 -26.14 -36.58
C GLN A 117 20.30 -27.29 -36.10
N ALA A 118 20.75 -28.51 -36.34
CA ALA A 118 20.01 -29.73 -36.08
C ALA A 118 19.56 -29.88 -34.62
N ASN A 119 18.35 -30.41 -34.45
CA ASN A 119 17.74 -30.79 -33.17
C ASN A 119 17.47 -29.64 -32.20
N SER A 120 17.69 -28.39 -32.61
CA SER A 120 17.38 -27.23 -31.79
C SER A 120 15.86 -27.03 -31.66
N ALA A 121 15.40 -26.70 -30.45
CA ALA A 121 14.00 -26.45 -30.13
C ALA A 121 13.82 -24.97 -29.79
N ILE A 122 13.11 -24.25 -30.66
CA ILE A 122 12.82 -22.83 -30.52
C ILE A 122 11.36 -22.67 -30.11
N GLY A 123 11.13 -21.96 -29.00
CA GLY A 123 9.81 -21.68 -28.44
C GLY A 123 8.99 -20.68 -29.24
N GLU A 124 7.94 -20.17 -28.61
CA GLU A 124 6.98 -19.25 -29.22
C GLU A 124 7.42 -17.79 -29.09
N HIS A 125 7.09 -16.98 -30.09
CA HIS A 125 7.40 -15.55 -30.11
C HIS A 125 8.88 -15.21 -29.88
N VAL A 126 9.77 -16.09 -30.33
CA VAL A 126 11.21 -15.89 -30.28
C VAL A 126 11.64 -15.01 -31.46
N ILE A 127 12.65 -14.18 -31.24
CA ILE A 127 13.33 -13.44 -32.31
C ILE A 127 14.75 -13.99 -32.44
N ILE A 128 15.06 -14.57 -33.60
CA ILE A 128 16.41 -14.92 -34.01
C ILE A 128 16.86 -13.90 -35.05
N ASN A 129 17.71 -12.97 -34.62
CA ASN A 129 17.98 -11.76 -35.39
C ASN A 129 19.07 -11.98 -36.46
N SER A 130 19.30 -10.97 -37.31
CA SER A 130 20.11 -11.11 -38.52
C SER A 130 21.51 -11.63 -38.22
N GLY A 131 21.92 -12.66 -38.97
CA GLY A 131 23.22 -13.30 -38.82
C GLY A 131 23.46 -14.02 -37.48
N ALA A 132 22.44 -14.20 -36.62
CA ALA A 132 22.60 -14.97 -35.40
C ALA A 132 22.71 -16.48 -35.71
N SER A 133 23.57 -17.18 -34.98
CA SER A 133 23.78 -18.62 -35.11
C SER A 133 23.33 -19.33 -33.84
N VAL A 134 22.44 -20.32 -34.01
CA VAL A 134 21.98 -21.24 -32.97
C VAL A 134 22.45 -22.63 -33.36
N ASP A 135 23.47 -23.12 -32.67
CA ASP A 135 24.08 -24.42 -32.96
C ASP A 135 23.20 -25.59 -32.46
N HIS A 136 23.67 -26.81 -32.67
CA HIS A 136 22.90 -28.05 -32.48
C HIS A 136 22.43 -28.27 -31.03
N ASP A 137 21.30 -28.96 -30.89
CA ASP A 137 20.68 -29.34 -29.61
C ASP A 137 20.32 -28.16 -28.67
N ALA A 138 20.32 -26.93 -29.17
CA ALA A 138 19.97 -25.76 -28.36
C ALA A 138 18.48 -25.75 -27.99
N LYS A 139 18.16 -25.34 -26.76
CA LYS A 139 16.79 -25.17 -26.28
C LYS A 139 16.53 -23.69 -25.99
N ILE A 140 15.58 -23.08 -26.69
CA ILE A 140 15.24 -21.67 -26.55
C ILE A 140 13.76 -21.57 -26.16
N GLU A 141 13.46 -21.02 -24.99
CA GLU A 141 12.08 -20.84 -24.52
C GLU A 141 11.41 -19.60 -25.10
N ASP A 142 10.13 -19.44 -24.78
CA ASP A 142 9.27 -18.42 -25.34
C ASP A 142 9.77 -16.99 -25.06
N TYR A 143 9.46 -16.09 -25.98
CA TYR A 143 9.74 -14.65 -25.89
C TYR A 143 11.22 -14.28 -25.78
N VAL A 144 12.15 -15.21 -26.01
CA VAL A 144 13.59 -14.91 -26.10
C VAL A 144 13.87 -14.02 -27.30
N HIS A 145 14.90 -13.16 -27.18
CA HIS A 145 15.42 -12.39 -28.30
C HIS A 145 16.94 -12.56 -28.36
N ILE A 146 17.38 -13.23 -29.43
CA ILE A 146 18.77 -13.42 -29.83
C ILE A 146 19.09 -12.29 -30.81
N ALA A 147 19.86 -11.29 -30.38
CA ALA A 147 20.15 -10.09 -31.18
C ALA A 147 21.14 -10.37 -32.34
N PRO A 148 21.41 -9.38 -33.22
CA PRO A 148 22.21 -9.62 -34.42
C PRO A 148 23.59 -10.21 -34.13
N GLN A 149 24.05 -11.13 -34.97
CA GLN A 149 25.38 -11.75 -34.91
C GLN A 149 25.72 -12.42 -33.56
N VAL A 150 24.71 -12.86 -32.79
CA VAL A 150 24.94 -13.69 -31.61
C VAL A 150 25.34 -15.10 -32.04
N THR A 151 26.28 -15.71 -31.34
CA THR A 151 26.66 -17.12 -31.51
C THR A 151 26.29 -17.90 -30.25
N LEU A 152 25.36 -18.84 -30.37
CA LEU A 152 25.06 -19.85 -29.35
C LEU A 152 25.71 -21.16 -29.79
N CYS A 153 26.68 -21.67 -29.04
CA CYS A 153 27.30 -22.98 -29.33
C CYS A 153 26.38 -24.14 -28.89
N GLY A 154 26.80 -25.38 -29.16
CA GLY A 154 25.97 -26.57 -28.97
C GLY A 154 25.42 -26.75 -27.54
N ASP A 155 24.19 -27.26 -27.44
CA ASP A 155 23.53 -27.61 -26.18
C ASP A 155 23.34 -26.41 -25.21
N VAL A 156 23.16 -25.20 -25.75
CA VAL A 156 22.82 -24.00 -24.96
C VAL A 156 21.33 -23.99 -24.63
N TYR A 157 21.00 -23.66 -23.37
CA TYR A 157 19.61 -23.52 -22.91
C TYR A 157 19.29 -22.08 -22.53
N ILE A 158 18.43 -21.41 -23.28
CA ILE A 158 17.98 -20.05 -22.99
C ILE A 158 16.53 -20.07 -22.49
N LYS A 159 16.34 -19.61 -21.26
CA LYS A 159 15.02 -19.58 -20.62
C LYS A 159 14.20 -18.34 -21.00
N GLU A 160 12.92 -18.43 -20.69
CA GLU A 160 11.86 -17.53 -21.11
C GLU A 160 12.24 -16.04 -20.98
N GLY A 161 11.99 -15.28 -22.05
CA GLY A 161 12.10 -13.82 -22.06
C GLY A 161 13.52 -13.24 -21.97
N ALA A 162 14.57 -14.08 -21.93
CA ALA A 162 15.96 -13.61 -21.92
C ALA A 162 16.32 -12.81 -23.18
N PHE A 163 17.27 -11.88 -23.03
CA PHE A 163 17.81 -11.08 -24.11
C PHE A 163 19.31 -11.33 -24.25
N ILE A 164 19.74 -11.73 -25.45
CA ILE A 164 21.15 -11.93 -25.77
C ILE A 164 21.60 -10.80 -26.69
N GLY A 165 22.43 -9.90 -26.18
CA GLY A 165 22.87 -8.69 -26.88
C GLY A 165 23.74 -8.99 -28.09
N ALA A 166 23.76 -8.06 -29.05
CA ALA A 166 24.39 -8.27 -30.35
C ALA A 166 25.87 -8.67 -30.23
N ASN A 167 26.35 -9.51 -31.14
CA ASN A 167 27.74 -9.95 -31.20
C ASN A 167 28.25 -10.64 -29.91
N SER A 168 27.37 -11.27 -29.14
CA SER A 168 27.74 -12.06 -27.95
C SER A 168 27.96 -13.52 -28.30
N VAL A 169 28.83 -14.20 -27.56
CA VAL A 169 29.11 -15.63 -27.69
C VAL A 169 28.74 -16.36 -26.40
N ILE A 170 27.92 -17.40 -26.51
CA ILE A 170 27.58 -18.30 -25.41
C ILE A 170 28.22 -19.65 -25.69
N ILE A 171 29.14 -20.09 -24.82
CA ILE A 171 29.86 -21.37 -25.01
C ILE A 171 28.92 -22.58 -24.81
N PRO A 172 29.32 -23.80 -25.21
CA PRO A 172 28.45 -24.97 -25.11
C PRO A 172 27.96 -25.24 -23.69
N LYS A 173 26.76 -25.84 -23.57
CA LYS A 173 26.18 -26.33 -22.31
C LYS A 173 25.88 -25.26 -21.25
N ILE A 174 25.78 -24.00 -21.67
CA ILE A 174 25.43 -22.89 -20.78
C ILE A 174 23.92 -22.69 -20.75
N THR A 175 23.40 -22.49 -19.54
CA THR A 175 22.04 -22.06 -19.27
C THR A 175 21.99 -20.56 -19.02
N ILE A 176 21.15 -19.84 -19.78
CA ILE A 176 20.79 -18.45 -19.55
C ILE A 176 19.42 -18.37 -18.87
N GLY A 177 19.36 -17.76 -17.69
CA GLY A 177 18.17 -17.69 -16.86
C GLY A 177 17.02 -16.82 -17.42
N LYS A 178 15.84 -17.00 -16.83
CA LYS A 178 14.61 -16.29 -17.24
C LYS A 178 14.81 -14.79 -17.14
N TRP A 179 14.44 -14.06 -18.19
CA TRP A 179 14.57 -12.59 -18.24
C TRP A 179 15.98 -12.07 -17.93
N ALA A 180 17.01 -12.92 -18.07
CA ALA A 180 18.39 -12.49 -17.98
C ALA A 180 18.77 -11.63 -19.19
N THR A 181 19.83 -10.84 -19.04
CA THR A 181 20.35 -9.95 -20.08
C THR A 181 21.84 -10.22 -20.27
N VAL A 182 22.23 -10.64 -21.47
CA VAL A 182 23.63 -10.65 -21.89
C VAL A 182 23.87 -9.36 -22.67
N GLY A 183 24.80 -8.52 -22.22
CA GLY A 183 25.17 -7.29 -22.92
C GLY A 183 25.86 -7.57 -24.24
N ALA A 184 25.78 -6.64 -25.19
CA ALA A 184 26.43 -6.79 -26.48
C ALA A 184 27.95 -7.04 -26.35
N GLY A 185 28.51 -7.84 -27.26
CA GLY A 185 29.93 -8.18 -27.30
C GLY A 185 30.42 -9.07 -26.15
N SER A 186 29.51 -9.71 -25.40
CA SER A 186 29.91 -10.49 -24.22
C SER A 186 30.25 -11.94 -24.57
N VAL A 187 31.21 -12.52 -23.84
CA VAL A 187 31.54 -13.96 -23.92
C VAL A 187 31.13 -14.63 -22.61
N VAL A 188 30.05 -15.43 -22.64
CA VAL A 188 29.49 -16.06 -21.45
C VAL A 188 30.09 -17.45 -21.27
N LEU A 189 30.85 -17.61 -20.18
CA LEU A 189 31.58 -18.83 -19.85
C LEU A 189 30.89 -19.69 -18.77
N GLU A 190 29.87 -19.15 -18.10
CA GLU A 190 29.18 -19.79 -16.97
C GLU A 190 27.67 -19.56 -17.04
N ASN A 191 26.90 -20.41 -16.35
CA ASN A 191 25.45 -20.28 -16.24
C ASN A 191 25.05 -18.90 -15.69
N VAL A 192 24.05 -18.29 -16.33
CA VAL A 192 23.55 -16.97 -15.94
C VAL A 192 22.26 -17.15 -15.14
N PRO A 193 22.18 -16.68 -13.88
CA PRO A 193 20.95 -16.78 -13.09
C PRO A 193 19.79 -16.00 -13.71
N ASP A 194 18.56 -16.39 -13.35
CA ASP A 194 17.35 -15.67 -13.71
C ASP A 194 17.47 -14.18 -13.31
N TYR A 195 16.99 -13.29 -14.17
CA TYR A 195 16.98 -11.84 -14.01
C TYR A 195 18.36 -11.18 -13.84
N ALA A 196 19.46 -11.91 -14.05
CA ALA A 196 20.81 -11.35 -13.97
C ALA A 196 21.20 -10.59 -15.25
N THR A 197 22.17 -9.68 -15.12
CA THR A 197 22.82 -9.03 -16.25
C THR A 197 24.30 -9.39 -16.30
N VAL A 198 24.75 -9.91 -17.43
CA VAL A 198 26.15 -10.25 -17.73
C VAL A 198 26.68 -9.32 -18.81
N VAL A 199 27.89 -8.80 -18.64
CA VAL A 199 28.58 -7.99 -19.65
C VAL A 199 30.07 -8.34 -19.72
N GLY A 200 30.67 -8.11 -20.89
CA GLY A 200 32.13 -8.13 -21.08
C GLY A 200 32.68 -9.43 -21.65
N ASN A 201 33.98 -9.43 -21.91
CA ASN A 201 34.75 -10.58 -22.39
C ASN A 201 36.04 -10.70 -21.53
N PRO A 202 36.12 -11.64 -20.58
CA PRO A 202 35.10 -12.63 -20.23
C PRO A 202 33.87 -11.97 -19.56
N GLY A 203 32.70 -12.56 -19.78
CA GLY A 203 31.42 -12.07 -19.28
C GLY A 203 31.32 -12.19 -17.76
N LYS A 204 31.01 -11.08 -17.09
CA LYS A 204 30.82 -11.03 -15.64
C LYS A 204 29.41 -10.54 -15.28
N ILE A 205 28.83 -11.15 -14.25
CA ILE A 205 27.54 -10.70 -13.71
C ILE A 205 27.73 -9.35 -13.02
N ILE A 206 27.16 -8.29 -13.58
CA ILE A 206 27.22 -6.92 -13.01
C ILE A 206 25.96 -6.51 -12.26
N LYS A 207 24.86 -7.25 -12.45
CA LYS A 207 23.60 -6.99 -11.77
C LYS A 207 22.92 -8.31 -11.48
N ARG A 208 22.75 -8.63 -10.19
CA ARG A 208 21.73 -9.59 -9.76
C ARG A 208 20.52 -8.76 -9.35
N LYS A 209 19.41 -8.89 -10.05
CA LYS A 209 18.16 -8.34 -9.52
C LYS A 209 17.88 -9.17 -8.25
N LYS A 210 18.02 -8.57 -7.06
CA LYS A 210 17.57 -9.23 -5.81
C LYS A 210 16.16 -9.76 -6.10
N ASN A 211 15.90 -11.02 -5.79
CA ASN A 211 14.53 -11.56 -5.80
C ASN A 211 13.62 -10.53 -5.13
N GLY A 212 12.52 -10.16 -5.78
CA GLY A 212 11.60 -9.18 -5.20
C GLY A 212 11.22 -9.62 -3.78
N LYS A 213 11.11 -8.67 -2.85
CA LYS A 213 10.60 -8.92 -1.49
C LYS A 213 9.36 -9.82 -1.59
N LYS A 214 9.32 -10.91 -0.83
CA LYS A 214 8.13 -11.76 -0.72
C LYS A 214 7.15 -11.10 0.25
N TYR A 215 5.90 -10.95 -0.16
CA TYR A 215 4.84 -10.33 0.65
C TYR A 215 3.75 -11.36 0.92
N ASP A 216 3.56 -11.72 2.18
CA ASP A 216 2.56 -12.68 2.63
C ASP A 216 1.56 -11.96 3.55
N LEU A 217 0.28 -11.89 3.16
CA LEU A 217 -0.79 -11.29 3.97
C LEU A 217 -1.59 -12.38 4.69
N TYR A 218 -1.67 -12.28 6.02
CA TYR A 218 -2.48 -13.13 6.87
C TYR A 218 -3.67 -12.32 7.43
N VAL A 219 -4.79 -13.00 7.63
CA VAL A 219 -5.96 -12.45 8.34
C VAL A 219 -6.26 -13.35 9.53
N LYS A 220 -6.05 -12.81 10.72
CA LYS A 220 -6.10 -13.57 11.98
C LYS A 220 -7.24 -13.08 12.88
N LYS A 221 -7.76 -13.97 13.72
CA LYS A 221 -8.82 -13.68 14.70
C LYS A 221 -8.19 -13.40 16.06
N ILE A 222 -8.96 -12.76 16.95
CA ILE A 222 -8.58 -12.53 18.35
C ILE A 222 -9.74 -12.97 19.25
N ASN A 223 -10.00 -14.28 19.30
CA ASN A 223 -11.20 -14.83 19.95
C ASN A 223 -10.88 -15.77 21.11
N THR A 224 -9.72 -16.42 21.08
CA THR A 224 -9.25 -17.33 22.14
C THR A 224 -8.13 -16.70 22.97
N LEU A 225 -7.90 -17.22 24.17
CA LEU A 225 -6.79 -16.75 25.02
C LEU A 225 -5.44 -16.87 24.31
N GLU A 226 -5.18 -17.96 23.60
CA GLU A 226 -3.94 -18.16 22.84
C GLU A 226 -3.77 -17.11 21.73
N GLU A 227 -4.84 -16.81 20.99
CA GLU A 227 -4.81 -15.76 19.95
C GLU A 227 -4.60 -14.36 20.53
N ILE A 228 -5.18 -14.09 21.71
CA ILE A 228 -4.99 -12.83 22.44
C ILE A 228 -3.53 -12.67 22.85
N GLU A 229 -2.95 -13.68 23.50
CA GLU A 229 -1.54 -13.63 23.92
C GLU A 229 -0.60 -13.52 22.71
N THR A 230 -0.85 -14.28 21.64
CA THR A 230 -0.09 -14.18 20.39
C THR A 230 -0.15 -12.76 19.81
N TYR A 231 -1.32 -12.13 19.82
CA TYR A 231 -1.50 -10.77 19.32
C TYR A 231 -0.75 -9.75 20.19
N LYS A 232 -0.84 -9.87 21.52
CA LYS A 232 -0.14 -9.01 22.48
C LYS A 232 1.37 -9.11 22.33
N GLU A 233 1.92 -10.33 22.27
CA GLU A 233 3.35 -10.56 22.03
C GLU A 233 3.80 -9.94 20.70
N LEU A 234 3.02 -10.13 19.63
CA LEU A 234 3.31 -9.55 18.34
C LEU A 234 3.33 -8.02 18.39
N LEU A 235 2.33 -7.40 19.04
CA LEU A 235 2.26 -5.95 19.16
C LEU A 235 3.43 -5.38 19.96
N ASN A 236 3.76 -6.02 21.08
CA ASN A 236 4.87 -5.64 21.94
C ASN A 236 6.21 -5.74 21.21
N ASN A 237 6.47 -6.87 20.55
CA ASN A 237 7.78 -7.16 19.94
C ASN A 237 8.05 -6.35 18.66
N TYR A 238 7.01 -5.91 17.93
CA TYR A 238 7.18 -5.28 16.63
C TYR A 238 6.76 -3.81 16.56
N TRP A 239 5.90 -3.33 17.46
CA TRP A 239 5.38 -1.96 17.41
C TRP A 239 5.21 -1.29 18.78
N ASP A 240 6.10 -1.65 19.72
CA ASP A 240 6.27 -0.96 21.01
C ASP A 240 4.98 -0.83 21.82
N ASN A 241 4.12 -1.84 21.70
CA ASN A 241 2.86 -1.94 22.41
C ASN A 241 1.96 -0.69 22.28
N ASN A 242 1.83 -0.16 21.06
CA ASN A 242 1.01 1.04 20.79
C ASN A 242 -0.43 0.87 21.32
N VAL A 243 -0.81 1.69 22.31
CA VAL A 243 -2.09 1.61 23.03
C VAL A 243 -3.32 1.59 22.13
N TYR A 244 -3.34 2.34 21.02
CA TYR A 244 -4.49 2.34 20.11
C TYR A 244 -4.72 1.00 19.40
N TYR A 245 -3.76 0.08 19.51
CA TYR A 245 -3.75 -1.24 18.92
C TYR A 245 -3.77 -2.34 19.99
N THR A 246 -3.78 -2.04 21.29
CA THR A 246 -3.76 -3.07 22.34
C THR A 246 -5.12 -3.76 22.44
N TYR A 247 -5.12 -5.04 22.83
CA TYR A 247 -6.35 -5.83 22.89
C TYR A 247 -7.42 -5.17 23.77
N GLU A 248 -7.05 -4.63 24.93
CA GLU A 248 -7.97 -3.98 25.88
C GLU A 248 -8.61 -2.74 25.27
N TYR A 249 -7.85 -1.97 24.48
CA TYR A 249 -8.38 -0.81 23.76
C TYR A 249 -9.36 -1.23 22.67
N LEU A 250 -8.99 -2.23 21.87
CA LEU A 250 -9.81 -2.73 20.77
C LEU A 250 -11.09 -3.35 21.33
N LYS A 251 -10.98 -4.32 22.25
CA LYS A 251 -12.10 -5.08 22.79
C LYS A 251 -13.22 -4.21 23.37
N TYR A 252 -12.88 -3.07 23.96
CA TYR A 252 -13.88 -2.14 24.50
C TYR A 252 -14.85 -1.59 23.44
N TYR A 253 -14.39 -1.36 22.20
CA TYR A 253 -15.21 -0.82 21.12
C TYR A 253 -15.84 -1.90 20.23
N GLU A 254 -15.69 -3.18 20.58
CA GLU A 254 -16.29 -4.30 19.85
C GLU A 254 -17.76 -4.45 20.26
N ASN A 255 -18.68 -4.41 19.29
CA ASN A 255 -20.09 -4.69 19.53
C ASN A 255 -20.38 -6.19 19.49
N GLU A 256 -21.56 -6.63 19.98
CA GLU A 256 -21.95 -8.05 20.01
C GLU A 256 -21.94 -8.77 18.64
N HIS A 257 -22.05 -8.00 17.55
CA HIS A 257 -22.06 -8.52 16.18
C HIS A 257 -20.73 -8.32 15.44
N ASP A 258 -19.75 -7.71 16.09
CA ASP A 258 -18.44 -7.47 15.52
C ASP A 258 -17.56 -8.72 15.73
N GLN A 259 -16.65 -8.97 14.80
CA GLN A 259 -15.61 -9.97 14.96
C GLN A 259 -14.25 -9.27 14.86
N LEU A 260 -13.59 -9.09 16.00
CA LEU A 260 -12.25 -8.52 16.06
C LEU A 260 -11.24 -9.43 15.35
N ARG A 261 -10.56 -8.85 14.36
CA ARG A 261 -9.54 -9.49 13.53
C ARG A 261 -8.41 -8.52 13.27
N TYR A 262 -7.34 -9.02 12.67
CA TYR A 262 -6.27 -8.16 12.17
C TYR A 262 -5.66 -8.70 10.88
N PHE A 263 -5.27 -7.77 10.02
CA PHE A 263 -4.37 -8.03 8.91
C PHE A 263 -2.93 -8.04 9.43
N LEU A 264 -2.13 -9.01 8.97
CA LEU A 264 -0.70 -9.09 9.24
C LEU A 264 0.05 -9.29 7.93
N LEU A 265 0.82 -8.30 7.52
CA LEU A 265 1.71 -8.40 6.37
C LEU A 265 3.11 -8.77 6.83
N ASN A 266 3.59 -9.90 6.33
CA ASN A 266 4.99 -10.30 6.47
C ASN A 266 5.75 -9.96 5.18
N ILE A 267 6.96 -9.43 5.35
CA ILE A 267 7.92 -9.19 4.28
C ILE A 267 9.09 -10.11 4.51
N ASP A 268 9.36 -11.00 3.54
CA ASP A 268 10.40 -12.02 3.64
C ASP A 268 10.29 -12.86 4.93
N GLY A 269 9.05 -13.18 5.33
CA GLY A 269 8.74 -13.95 6.53
C GLY A 269 8.66 -13.14 7.84
N ILE A 270 9.04 -11.85 7.83
CA ILE A 270 9.10 -11.01 9.03
C ILE A 270 7.85 -10.12 9.13
N PRO A 271 7.15 -10.08 10.28
CA PRO A 271 6.08 -9.13 10.54
C PRO A 271 6.48 -7.68 10.28
N ASN A 272 5.70 -7.00 9.45
CA ASN A 272 6.01 -5.64 9.01
C ASN A 272 4.87 -4.64 9.23
N THR A 273 3.63 -5.03 8.88
CA THR A 273 2.44 -4.19 9.02
C THR A 273 1.32 -4.95 9.70
N ILE A 274 0.67 -4.33 10.68
CA ILE A 274 -0.52 -4.85 11.34
C ILE A 274 -1.68 -3.86 11.20
N MET A 275 -2.90 -4.34 10.98
CA MET A 275 -4.11 -3.49 11.00
C MET A 275 -5.28 -4.25 11.62
N PRO A 276 -5.64 -3.93 12.88
CA PRO A 276 -6.85 -4.45 13.52
C PRO A 276 -8.12 -3.86 12.92
N PHE A 277 -9.17 -4.67 12.86
CA PHE A 277 -10.48 -4.28 12.33
C PHE A 277 -11.59 -5.16 12.89
N TYR A 278 -12.82 -4.63 12.88
CA TYR A 278 -14.03 -5.40 13.07
C TYR A 278 -14.57 -5.86 11.73
N LEU A 279 -14.78 -7.16 11.61
CA LEU A 279 -15.55 -7.75 10.53
C LEU A 279 -17.01 -7.88 10.98
N ARG A 280 -17.93 -7.26 10.25
CA ARG A 280 -19.33 -7.15 10.66
C ARG A 280 -20.24 -7.76 9.61
N ASP A 281 -21.16 -8.60 10.03
CA ASP A 281 -22.17 -9.17 9.13
C ASP A 281 -23.16 -8.07 8.69
N ILE A 282 -23.60 -8.15 7.43
CA ILE A 282 -24.69 -7.38 6.85
C ILE A 282 -25.91 -8.31 6.74
N LYS A 283 -27.15 -7.77 6.80
CA LYS A 283 -28.42 -8.52 6.82
C LYS A 283 -28.38 -9.80 5.95
N ASP A 284 -28.85 -10.91 6.52
CA ASP A 284 -28.80 -12.30 6.02
C ASP A 284 -27.43 -13.02 6.08
N LYS A 285 -26.39 -12.40 6.68
CA LYS A 285 -25.04 -12.97 6.92
C LYS A 285 -24.24 -13.36 5.67
N THR A 286 -24.80 -13.13 4.47
CA THR A 286 -24.16 -13.41 3.18
C THR A 286 -23.00 -12.46 2.90
N TYR A 287 -23.15 -11.20 3.28
CA TYR A 287 -22.21 -10.11 3.02
C TYR A 287 -21.67 -9.52 4.31
N LYS A 288 -20.50 -8.89 4.23
CA LYS A 288 -19.85 -8.28 5.39
C LYS A 288 -19.29 -6.91 5.05
N ASP A 289 -19.00 -6.13 6.07
CA ASP A 289 -18.16 -4.95 5.93
C ASP A 289 -17.10 -4.89 7.02
N VAL A 290 -16.13 -4.01 6.78
CA VAL A 290 -14.96 -3.83 7.63
C VAL A 290 -14.95 -2.42 8.18
N ILE A 291 -14.66 -2.31 9.47
CA ILE A 291 -14.45 -1.02 10.11
C ILE A 291 -13.27 -1.09 11.06
N THR A 292 -12.40 -0.08 11.09
CA THR A 292 -11.40 -0.02 12.15
C THR A 292 -12.03 0.42 13.47
N PRO A 293 -11.44 0.09 14.62
CA PRO A 293 -11.90 0.60 15.92
C PRO A 293 -11.92 2.12 15.99
N TYR A 294 -12.60 2.66 16.99
CA TYR A 294 -12.65 4.10 17.22
C TYR A 294 -11.27 4.61 17.67
N GLY A 295 -10.92 5.86 17.33
CA GLY A 295 -9.60 6.44 17.60
C GLY A 295 -8.62 6.34 16.43
N TYR A 296 -7.31 6.28 16.73
CA TYR A 296 -6.23 6.27 15.74
C TYR A 296 -5.88 4.84 15.29
N GLY A 297 -6.54 4.36 14.24
CA GLY A 297 -6.31 3.04 13.65
C GLY A 297 -5.51 3.10 12.34
N GLY A 298 -5.90 2.24 11.39
CA GLY A 298 -5.23 2.05 10.10
C GLY A 298 -4.04 1.08 10.19
N PRO A 299 -3.21 0.98 9.15
CA PRO A 299 -2.03 0.13 9.17
C PRO A 299 -0.95 0.72 10.09
N LEU A 300 -0.40 -0.11 10.97
CA LEU A 300 0.77 0.19 11.79
C LEU A 300 1.96 -0.57 11.21
N CYS A 301 2.87 0.17 10.58
CA CYS A 301 4.01 -0.34 9.84
C CYS A 301 5.32 0.04 10.53
N LYS A 302 6.33 -0.84 10.48
CA LYS A 302 7.68 -0.50 10.98
C LYS A 302 8.34 0.66 10.22
N ASN A 303 8.06 0.78 8.91
CA ASN A 303 8.53 1.87 8.03
C ASN A 303 7.38 2.30 7.11
N CYS A 304 6.43 3.08 7.64
CA CYS A 304 5.29 3.57 6.85
C CYS A 304 5.72 4.58 5.76
N ASP A 305 6.94 5.11 5.82
CA ASP A 305 7.49 6.02 4.81
C ASP A 305 7.87 5.29 3.50
N ASP A 306 8.03 3.96 3.52
CA ASP A 306 8.22 3.17 2.31
C ASP A 306 6.86 3.00 1.61
N THR A 307 6.57 3.91 0.69
CA THR A 307 5.32 3.95 -0.08
C THR A 307 4.99 2.61 -0.76
N LYS A 308 6.01 1.80 -1.11
CA LYS A 308 5.80 0.49 -1.73
C LYS A 308 5.17 -0.52 -0.78
N VAL A 309 5.48 -0.45 0.52
CA VAL A 309 4.92 -1.37 1.52
C VAL A 309 3.43 -1.12 1.69
N LEU A 310 3.01 0.13 1.86
CA LEU A 310 1.59 0.47 2.01
C LEU A 310 0.81 0.19 0.73
N THR A 311 1.34 0.52 -0.45
CA THR A 311 0.72 0.12 -1.72
C THR A 311 0.52 -1.40 -1.79
N LYS A 312 1.56 -2.17 -1.42
CA LYS A 312 1.46 -3.63 -1.48
C LYS A 312 0.51 -4.21 -0.43
N PHE A 313 0.46 -3.61 0.75
CA PHE A 313 -0.49 -3.95 1.80
C PHE A 313 -1.92 -3.79 1.30
N TRP A 314 -2.28 -2.62 0.76
CA TRP A 314 -3.61 -2.36 0.25
C TRP A 314 -3.99 -3.24 -0.94
N GLU A 315 -3.07 -3.49 -1.89
CA GLU A 315 -3.31 -4.45 -2.98
C GLU A 315 -3.71 -5.85 -2.48
N LEU A 316 -3.06 -6.33 -1.41
CA LEU A 316 -3.32 -7.65 -0.86
C LEU A 316 -4.61 -7.68 -0.03
N VAL A 317 -4.89 -6.61 0.72
CA VAL A 317 -6.14 -6.41 1.46
C VAL A 317 -7.33 -6.37 0.51
N ASP A 318 -7.24 -5.61 -0.58
CA ASP A 318 -8.32 -5.50 -1.57
C ASP A 318 -8.60 -6.84 -2.25
N LYS A 319 -7.55 -7.63 -2.55
CA LYS A 319 -7.72 -9.00 -3.04
C LYS A 319 -8.40 -9.91 -2.03
N TRP A 320 -8.10 -9.74 -0.74
CA TRP A 320 -8.78 -10.49 0.31
C TRP A 320 -10.25 -10.08 0.40
N TYR A 321 -10.57 -8.78 0.31
CA TYR A 321 -11.95 -8.28 0.29
C TYR A 321 -12.79 -8.88 -0.83
N CYS A 322 -12.28 -8.89 -2.07
CA CYS A 322 -12.98 -9.48 -3.21
C CYS A 322 -13.29 -10.98 -3.02
N LYS A 323 -12.46 -11.71 -2.26
CA LYS A 323 -12.64 -13.15 -2.02
C LYS A 323 -13.53 -13.48 -0.82
N ASN A 324 -13.88 -12.49 0.01
CA ASN A 324 -14.55 -12.72 1.30
C ASN A 324 -15.90 -11.98 1.42
N ASN A 325 -16.54 -11.67 0.28
CA ASN A 325 -17.85 -11.01 0.23
C ASN A 325 -17.91 -9.69 1.03
N ILE A 326 -16.83 -8.92 1.03
CA ILE A 326 -16.80 -7.61 1.66
C ILE A 326 -17.44 -6.58 0.73
N VAL A 327 -18.38 -5.81 1.27
CA VAL A 327 -19.13 -4.79 0.51
C VAL A 327 -18.46 -3.43 0.62
N SER A 328 -18.04 -3.06 1.82
CA SER A 328 -17.41 -1.77 2.10
C SER A 328 -16.38 -1.83 3.22
N GLU A 329 -15.52 -0.82 3.28
CA GLU A 329 -14.54 -0.60 4.34
C GLU A 329 -14.59 0.86 4.81
N PHE A 330 -14.58 1.07 6.13
CA PHE A 330 -14.36 2.37 6.78
C PHE A 330 -13.12 2.33 7.67
N VAL A 331 -12.15 3.21 7.41
CA VAL A 331 -10.89 3.27 8.15
C VAL A 331 -10.73 4.62 8.85
N ARG A 332 -10.32 4.59 10.12
CA ARG A 332 -9.83 5.77 10.86
C ARG A 332 -8.31 5.68 10.91
N PHE A 333 -7.62 6.64 10.32
CA PHE A 333 -6.16 6.64 10.25
C PHE A 333 -5.53 7.29 11.47
N ASN A 334 -4.22 7.10 11.65
CA ASN A 334 -3.46 7.82 12.67
C ASN A 334 -2.92 9.16 12.12
N LEU A 335 -2.33 9.97 12.99
CA LEU A 335 -1.79 11.29 12.65
C LEU A 335 -0.35 11.26 12.08
N ASN A 336 0.16 10.08 11.72
CA ASN A 336 1.55 9.87 11.30
C ASN A 336 1.62 9.29 9.88
N GLY A 337 0.69 9.69 9.00
CA GLY A 337 0.79 9.41 7.56
C GLY A 337 0.45 7.98 7.13
N ASN A 338 -0.13 7.14 7.99
CA ASN A 338 -0.48 5.77 7.63
C ASN A 338 -1.67 5.64 6.66
N HIS A 339 -2.25 6.77 6.23
CA HIS A 339 -3.23 6.87 5.14
C HIS A 339 -2.59 6.92 3.75
N ASN A 340 -1.27 7.11 3.66
CA ASN A 340 -0.58 7.22 2.38
C ASN A 340 -0.81 5.97 1.51
N ASN A 341 -1.07 6.18 0.22
CA ASN A 341 -1.40 5.13 -0.76
C ASN A 341 -2.63 4.27 -0.40
N TYR A 342 -3.53 4.80 0.44
CA TYR A 342 -4.83 4.17 0.65
C TYR A 342 -5.55 3.99 -0.69
N SER A 343 -6.08 2.78 -0.93
CA SER A 343 -6.71 2.42 -2.21
C SER A 343 -8.17 2.83 -2.34
N GLY A 344 -8.76 3.43 -1.30
CA GLY A 344 -10.11 3.99 -1.31
C GLY A 344 -10.12 5.52 -1.39
N GLU A 345 -11.27 6.11 -1.07
CA GLU A 345 -11.44 7.55 -0.97
C GLU A 345 -11.02 8.05 0.41
N LEU A 346 -10.14 9.05 0.43
CA LEU A 346 -9.65 9.67 1.65
C LEU A 346 -10.39 10.98 1.91
N THR A 347 -10.80 11.21 3.16
CA THR A 347 -11.50 12.44 3.56
C THR A 347 -10.84 13.05 4.79
N GLU A 348 -10.53 14.33 4.68
CA GLU A 348 -10.10 15.16 5.81
C GLU A 348 -11.26 15.36 6.77
N THR A 349 -11.06 14.95 8.02
CA THR A 349 -12.14 14.93 9.00
C THR A 349 -11.96 16.04 10.03
N LEU A 350 -10.83 16.07 10.75
CA LEU A 350 -10.59 17.06 11.81
C LEU A 350 -9.12 17.50 11.85
N LEU A 351 -8.91 18.79 12.09
CA LEU A 351 -7.60 19.32 12.47
C LEU A 351 -7.30 19.00 13.94
N ASN A 352 -6.13 18.43 14.18
CA ASN A 352 -5.65 18.06 15.51
C ASN A 352 -4.40 18.86 15.85
N VAL A 353 -4.42 19.48 17.03
CA VAL A 353 -3.25 20.22 17.51
C VAL A 353 -2.16 19.22 17.88
N LYS A 354 -1.06 19.23 17.11
CA LYS A 354 0.15 18.44 17.33
C LYS A 354 1.31 19.40 17.55
N GLY A 355 1.57 19.72 18.81
CA GLY A 355 2.63 20.65 19.18
C GLY A 355 3.99 20.00 19.22
N GLU A 356 5.02 20.73 18.78
CA GLU A 356 6.41 20.36 19.01
C GLU A 356 6.89 20.91 20.35
N ILE A 357 7.36 20.00 21.22
CA ILE A 357 7.87 20.34 22.55
C ILE A 357 9.28 20.87 22.39
N LYS A 358 9.57 22.02 22.99
CA LYS A 358 10.87 22.69 22.90
C LYS A 358 11.87 22.09 23.89
N GLU A 359 13.16 22.21 23.55
CA GLU A 359 14.27 21.63 24.31
C GLU A 359 14.45 22.24 25.70
N THR A 360 14.11 23.52 25.86
CA THR A 360 14.21 24.25 27.13
C THR A 360 12.85 24.77 27.61
N GLU A 361 12.69 24.91 28.93
CA GLU A 361 11.48 25.52 29.50
C GLU A 361 11.29 26.97 29.04
N ASP A 362 12.38 27.72 28.82
CA ASP A 362 12.35 29.13 28.39
C ASP A 362 11.88 29.27 26.94
N ASP A 363 12.36 28.41 26.05
CA ASP A 363 11.89 28.36 24.65
C ASP A 363 10.42 27.95 24.60
N GLN A 364 10.03 26.96 25.40
CA GLN A 364 8.64 26.52 25.50
C GLN A 364 7.74 27.64 26.05
N TRP A 365 8.22 28.40 27.04
CA TRP A 365 7.51 29.54 27.62
C TRP A 365 7.29 30.67 26.61
N THR A 366 8.29 30.92 25.77
CA THR A 366 8.23 31.92 24.69
C THR A 366 7.30 31.48 23.56
N ALA A 367 7.24 30.18 23.27
CA ALA A 367 6.36 29.58 22.26
C ALA A 367 4.87 29.70 22.60
N PHE A 368 4.50 29.75 23.89
CA PHE A 368 3.11 29.92 24.31
C PHE A 368 2.47 31.22 23.80
N SER A 369 1.14 31.21 23.67
CA SER A 369 0.40 32.47 23.50
C SER A 369 0.45 33.32 24.78
N THR A 370 0.27 34.64 24.64
CA THR A 370 0.14 35.56 25.78
C THR A 370 -1.00 35.16 26.73
N LYS A 371 -2.08 34.59 26.19
CA LYS A 371 -3.22 34.08 26.97
C LYS A 371 -2.80 32.96 27.92
N VAL A 372 -2.07 31.95 27.43
CA VAL A 372 -1.59 30.82 28.25
C VAL A 372 -0.66 31.32 29.37
N ARG A 373 0.30 32.19 29.06
CA ARG A 373 1.19 32.78 30.07
C ARG A 373 0.45 33.54 31.15
N ASN A 374 -0.54 34.35 30.79
CA ASN A 374 -1.34 35.12 31.74
C ASN A 374 -2.22 34.21 32.61
N ASN A 375 -2.85 33.19 32.00
CA ASN A 375 -3.65 32.20 32.74
C ASN A 375 -2.79 31.40 33.72
N TYR A 376 -1.58 31.01 33.33
CA TYR A 376 -0.66 30.30 34.22
C TYR A 376 -0.19 31.17 35.41
N ARG A 377 0.11 32.46 35.18
CA ARG A 377 0.43 33.39 36.28
C ARG A 377 -0.74 33.55 37.25
N LYS A 378 -1.97 33.68 36.72
CA LYS A 378 -3.19 33.71 37.53
C LYS A 378 -3.35 32.43 38.36
N ALA A 379 -3.13 31.27 37.74
CA ALA A 379 -3.17 29.99 38.44
C ALA A 379 -2.16 29.89 39.60
N LYS A 380 -0.93 30.39 39.42
CA LYS A 380 0.07 30.46 40.51
C LYS A 380 -0.39 31.39 41.64
N GLN A 381 -1.03 32.52 41.35
CA GLN A 381 -1.60 33.41 42.39
C GLN A 381 -2.70 32.73 43.23
N HIS A 382 -3.42 31.77 42.65
CA HIS A 382 -4.40 30.95 43.36
C HIS A 382 -3.80 29.74 44.09
N ASN A 383 -2.47 29.61 44.15
CA ASN A 383 -1.75 28.53 44.83
C ASN A 383 -2.14 27.13 44.33
N LEU A 384 -2.32 26.95 43.02
CA LEU A 384 -2.50 25.62 42.46
C LEU A 384 -1.21 24.80 42.54
N THR A 385 -1.33 23.51 42.84
CA THR A 385 -0.22 22.54 42.83
C THR A 385 -0.44 21.46 41.78
N PHE A 386 0.62 20.74 41.41
CA PHE A 386 0.62 19.76 40.31
C PHE A 386 1.25 18.45 40.78
N LYS A 387 0.68 17.32 40.31
CA LYS A 387 1.34 16.01 40.39
C LYS A 387 1.00 15.18 39.15
N LEU A 388 2.02 14.54 38.59
CA LEU A 388 1.89 13.55 37.53
C LEU A 388 2.17 12.17 38.13
N TYR A 389 1.33 11.19 37.79
CA TYR A 389 1.43 9.81 38.23
C TYR A 389 1.76 8.95 37.01
N GLU A 390 2.79 8.10 37.12
CA GLU A 390 3.22 7.18 36.05
C GLU A 390 3.54 5.78 36.60
N GLY A 391 3.44 4.75 35.76
CA GLY A 391 3.73 3.37 36.15
C GLY A 391 2.95 2.93 37.39
N ASN A 392 3.67 2.39 38.37
CA ASN A 392 3.09 1.87 39.61
C ASN A 392 2.48 2.96 40.52
N GLU A 393 2.70 4.25 40.24
CA GLU A 393 2.04 5.33 40.97
C GLU A 393 0.56 5.49 40.60
N ILE A 394 0.14 4.95 39.44
CA ILE A 394 -1.26 4.99 38.99
C ILE A 394 -2.06 3.88 39.68
N THR A 395 -2.36 4.08 40.96
CA THR A 395 -3.21 3.17 41.75
C THR A 395 -4.69 3.30 41.38
N ASP A 396 -5.52 2.33 41.77
CA ASP A 396 -6.98 2.37 41.57
C ASP A 396 -7.61 3.64 42.16
N SER A 397 -7.10 4.12 43.30
CA SER A 397 -7.54 5.40 43.88
C SER A 397 -7.19 6.59 42.98
N VAL A 398 -6.03 6.57 42.32
CA VAL A 398 -5.64 7.61 41.36
C VAL A 398 -6.59 7.60 40.15
N ILE A 399 -6.93 6.41 39.64
CA ILE A 399 -7.89 6.22 38.54
C ILE A 399 -9.29 6.67 38.94
N GLU A 400 -9.77 6.30 40.13
CA GLU A 400 -11.08 6.69 40.65
C GLU A 400 -11.22 8.22 40.75
N ASN A 401 -10.18 8.90 41.27
CA ASN A 401 -10.17 10.36 41.36
C ASN A 401 -10.19 11.03 39.98
N PHE A 402 -9.49 10.46 38.99
CA PHE A 402 -9.57 10.92 37.60
C PHE A 402 -11.00 10.73 37.06
N HIS A 403 -11.56 9.53 37.24
CA HIS A 403 -12.88 9.15 36.73
C HIS A 403 -13.98 10.06 37.27
N LYS A 404 -13.98 10.37 38.58
CA LYS A 404 -14.94 11.31 39.18
C LYS A 404 -14.93 12.68 38.50
N VAL A 405 -13.76 13.29 38.32
CA VAL A 405 -13.64 14.61 37.67
C VAL A 405 -13.99 14.53 36.18
N TYR A 406 -13.71 13.40 35.53
CA TYR A 406 -14.08 13.15 34.15
C TYR A 406 -15.61 13.09 33.98
N ILE A 407 -16.31 12.30 34.78
CA ILE A 407 -17.77 12.18 34.75
C ILE A 407 -18.44 13.53 35.07
N GLU A 408 -18.00 14.23 36.12
CA GLU A 408 -18.48 15.60 36.43
C GLU A 408 -18.34 16.56 35.22
N THR A 409 -17.31 16.36 34.39
CA THR A 409 -17.10 17.16 33.17
C THR A 409 -18.05 16.74 32.04
N MET A 410 -18.31 15.45 31.88
CA MET A 410 -19.25 14.93 30.88
C MET A 410 -20.69 15.37 31.19
N ASP A 411 -21.11 15.25 32.45
CA ASP A 411 -22.42 15.70 32.95
C ASP A 411 -22.63 17.19 32.63
N ARG A 412 -21.66 18.03 33.00
CA ARG A 412 -21.71 19.48 32.77
C ARG A 412 -21.81 19.85 31.29
N ASN A 413 -21.22 19.05 30.40
CA ASN A 413 -21.22 19.31 28.97
C ASN A 413 -22.43 18.65 28.25
N ASN A 414 -23.32 17.96 28.98
CA ASN A 414 -24.39 17.14 28.40
C ASN A 414 -23.85 16.22 27.28
N ALA A 415 -22.75 15.52 27.56
CA ALA A 415 -22.09 14.69 26.56
C ALA A 415 -23.00 13.54 26.08
N LYS A 416 -22.76 13.03 24.88
CA LYS A 416 -23.43 11.80 24.38
C LYS A 416 -23.01 10.59 25.22
N GLU A 417 -23.89 9.60 25.32
CA GLU A 417 -23.67 8.37 26.10
C GLU A 417 -22.35 7.65 25.78
N ILE A 418 -21.93 7.67 24.51
CA ILE A 418 -20.65 7.09 24.05
C ILE A 418 -19.40 7.69 24.75
N TYR A 419 -19.51 8.85 25.39
CA TYR A 419 -18.42 9.49 26.14
C TYR A 419 -18.44 9.15 27.64
N TYR A 420 -19.41 8.37 28.13
CA TYR A 420 -19.46 7.94 29.54
C TYR A 420 -18.73 6.61 29.72
N PHE A 421 -17.40 6.66 29.75
CA PHE A 421 -16.59 5.47 29.99
C PHE A 421 -16.70 4.99 31.44
N PRO A 422 -16.94 3.69 31.69
CA PRO A 422 -16.98 3.15 33.04
C PRO A 422 -15.58 3.12 33.66
N LYS A 423 -15.49 3.19 35.00
CA LYS A 423 -14.19 3.13 35.70
C LYS A 423 -13.35 1.91 35.30
N GLN A 424 -14.01 0.75 35.17
CA GLN A 424 -13.38 -0.52 34.81
C GLN A 424 -12.67 -0.47 33.44
N TYR A 425 -13.15 0.37 32.51
CA TYR A 425 -12.46 0.58 31.23
C TYR A 425 -11.05 1.14 31.45
N PHE A 426 -10.92 2.15 32.31
CA PHE A 426 -9.64 2.78 32.63
C PHE A 426 -8.72 1.84 33.40
N GLU A 427 -9.26 1.11 34.38
CA GLU A 427 -8.50 0.12 35.16
C GLU A 427 -7.93 -0.96 34.23
N ASN A 428 -8.76 -1.57 33.39
CA ASN A 428 -8.30 -2.60 32.45
C ASN A 428 -7.24 -2.06 31.48
N LEU A 429 -7.48 -0.90 30.89
CA LEU A 429 -6.59 -0.33 29.88
C LEU A 429 -5.24 0.09 30.46
N ILE A 430 -5.23 0.75 31.63
CA ILE A 430 -4.01 1.23 32.29
C ILE A 430 -3.21 0.08 32.87
N HIS A 431 -3.85 -0.85 33.60
CA HIS A 431 -3.15 -1.97 34.25
C HIS A 431 -2.54 -2.94 33.24
N ALA A 432 -3.17 -3.11 32.07
CA ALA A 432 -2.59 -3.90 30.99
C ALA A 432 -1.39 -3.21 30.30
N ASN A 433 -1.22 -1.89 30.49
CA ASN A 433 -0.22 -1.07 29.78
C ASN A 433 0.46 -0.05 30.71
N PRO A 434 1.07 -0.47 31.83
CA PRO A 434 1.46 0.43 32.93
C PRO A 434 2.49 1.50 32.53
N ASN A 435 3.32 1.22 31.52
CA ASN A 435 4.36 2.13 31.04
C ASN A 435 3.90 3.07 29.91
N SER A 436 2.63 2.96 29.49
CA SER A 436 2.08 3.70 28.36
C SER A 436 1.11 4.80 28.77
N PHE A 437 0.98 5.07 30.08
CA PHE A 437 0.05 6.05 30.61
C PHE A 437 0.68 6.95 31.66
N ALA A 438 0.15 8.17 31.73
CA ALA A 438 0.31 9.05 32.88
C ALA A 438 -1.04 9.70 33.23
N ILE A 439 -1.26 9.96 34.52
CA ILE A 439 -2.39 10.79 34.97
C ILE A 439 -1.82 12.06 35.59
N ALA A 440 -2.11 13.19 34.96
CA ALA A 440 -1.75 14.50 35.49
C ALA A 440 -2.93 15.09 36.27
N LYS A 441 -2.64 15.68 37.44
CA LYS A 441 -3.64 16.33 38.30
C LYS A 441 -3.16 17.70 38.76
N SER A 442 -4.07 18.67 38.77
CA SER A 442 -3.88 19.92 39.49
C SER A 442 -4.75 19.93 40.74
N TYR A 443 -4.28 20.61 41.79
CA TYR A 443 -4.97 20.68 43.06
C TYR A 443 -5.15 22.13 43.48
N LYS A 444 -6.29 22.40 44.11
CA LYS A 444 -6.55 23.61 44.88
C LYS A 444 -6.86 23.18 46.31
N ASP A 445 -6.02 23.61 47.26
CA ASP A 445 -6.19 23.31 48.69
C ASP A 445 -6.37 21.79 48.94
N ASN A 446 -5.47 20.98 48.34
CA ASN A 446 -5.46 19.51 48.35
C ASN A 446 -6.66 18.80 47.66
N VAL A 447 -7.57 19.55 47.04
CA VAL A 447 -8.68 18.99 46.26
C VAL A 447 -8.34 19.00 44.78
N VAL A 448 -8.55 17.88 44.09
CA VAL A 448 -8.34 17.77 42.63
C VAL A 448 -9.25 18.77 41.90
N ALA A 449 -8.63 19.63 41.09
CA ALA A 449 -9.29 20.69 40.34
C ALA A 449 -9.41 20.38 38.83
N SER A 450 -8.35 19.86 38.22
CA SER A 450 -8.35 19.35 36.84
C SER A 450 -7.52 18.07 36.72
N VAL A 451 -7.85 17.27 35.71
CA VAL A 451 -7.19 16.00 35.42
C VAL A 451 -6.99 15.82 33.92
N GLU A 452 -5.92 15.12 33.53
CA GLU A 452 -5.67 14.70 32.14
C GLU A 452 -5.01 13.31 32.16
N LEU A 453 -5.66 12.34 31.50
CA LEU A 453 -5.12 11.03 31.20
C LEU A 453 -4.35 11.13 29.88
N ILE A 454 -3.08 10.75 29.93
CA ILE A 454 -2.12 10.93 28.85
C ILE A 454 -1.68 9.54 28.39
N ILE A 455 -1.77 9.28 27.09
CA ILE A 455 -1.11 8.12 26.48
C ILE A 455 0.32 8.53 26.11
N ILE A 456 1.30 7.74 26.54
CA ILE A 456 2.71 7.89 26.23
C ILE A 456 3.08 6.85 25.18
N ASN A 457 3.47 7.30 24.00
CA ASN A 457 3.99 6.44 22.95
C ASN A 457 5.32 7.00 22.44
N LYS A 458 6.43 6.35 22.83
CA LYS A 458 7.80 6.81 22.58
C LYS A 458 8.00 8.27 23.03
N ALA A 459 8.32 9.15 22.08
CA ALA A 459 8.52 10.57 22.29
C ALA A 459 7.24 11.41 22.11
N THR A 460 6.08 10.79 21.90
CA THR A 460 4.81 11.50 21.69
C THR A 460 3.86 11.29 22.86
N LEU A 461 3.32 12.39 23.37
CA LEU A 461 2.24 12.40 24.34
C LEU A 461 0.91 12.62 23.60
N TYR A 462 -0.15 11.95 24.03
CA TYR A 462 -1.51 12.17 23.54
C TYR A 462 -2.40 12.52 24.72
N ALA A 463 -3.00 13.70 24.71
CA ALA A 463 -4.04 14.08 25.67
C ALA A 463 -5.29 13.26 25.35
N PHE A 464 -5.44 12.11 26.03
CA PHE A 464 -6.46 11.13 25.69
C PHE A 464 -7.83 11.59 26.18
N LEU A 465 -7.97 11.80 27.49
CA LEU A 465 -9.20 12.28 28.12
C LEU A 465 -8.86 13.18 29.30
N GLY A 466 -9.72 14.14 29.61
CA GLY A 466 -9.48 15.07 30.71
C GLY A 466 -10.77 15.68 31.24
N GLY A 467 -10.64 16.34 32.38
CA GLY A 467 -11.76 16.94 33.08
C GLY A 467 -11.34 18.13 33.92
N THR A 468 -12.28 19.02 34.21
CA THR A 468 -12.04 20.16 35.11
C THR A 468 -13.32 20.51 35.84
N ARG A 469 -13.23 20.64 37.15
CA ARG A 469 -14.37 21.00 38.01
C ARG A 469 -14.73 22.47 37.84
N ALA A 470 -16.02 22.74 37.65
CA ALA A 470 -16.53 24.10 37.39
C ALA A 470 -16.18 25.11 38.49
N LYS A 471 -16.24 24.68 39.77
CA LYS A 471 -15.93 25.53 40.93
C LYS A 471 -14.52 26.14 40.92
N TYR A 472 -13.59 25.60 40.12
CA TYR A 472 -12.21 26.08 40.06
C TYR A 472 -11.87 26.82 38.76
N PHE A 473 -12.82 27.08 37.86
CA PHE A 473 -12.53 27.74 36.57
C PHE A 473 -11.86 29.10 36.70
N GLU A 474 -12.18 29.85 37.74
CA GLU A 474 -11.57 31.15 38.01
C GLU A 474 -10.06 31.04 38.25
N CYS A 475 -9.61 29.91 38.82
CA CYS A 475 -8.21 29.60 39.11
C CYS A 475 -7.40 29.14 37.88
N ARG A 476 -8.03 28.96 36.71
CA ARG A 476 -7.39 28.46 35.47
C ARG A 476 -6.62 27.12 35.62
N PRO A 477 -7.19 26.08 36.26
CA PRO A 477 -6.49 24.82 36.55
C PRO A 477 -6.11 24.01 35.30
N ASN A 478 -6.85 24.13 34.20
CA ASN A 478 -6.52 23.41 32.96
C ASN A 478 -5.29 23.99 32.25
N ASP A 479 -5.18 25.32 32.17
CA ASP A 479 -3.98 25.99 31.65
C ASP A 479 -2.76 25.67 32.51
N TYR A 480 -2.92 25.70 33.83
CA TYR A 480 -1.89 25.32 34.78
C TYR A 480 -1.40 23.88 34.55
N LEU A 481 -2.34 22.94 34.52
CA LEU A 481 -2.08 21.51 34.33
C LEU A 481 -1.24 21.26 33.07
N ARG A 482 -1.64 21.83 31.93
CA ARG A 482 -0.97 21.60 30.64
C ARG A 482 0.41 22.23 30.54
N VAL A 483 0.63 23.39 31.14
CA VAL A 483 1.97 23.97 31.22
C VAL A 483 2.89 23.09 32.07
N GLU A 484 2.42 22.58 33.22
CA GLU A 484 3.21 21.68 34.07
C GLU A 484 3.48 20.31 33.39
N ILE A 485 2.51 19.77 32.63
CA ILE A 485 2.74 18.60 31.76
C ILE A 485 3.85 18.88 30.76
N LEU A 486 3.83 20.04 30.09
CA LEU A 486 4.87 20.39 29.11
C LEU A 486 6.25 20.55 29.73
N LYS A 487 6.34 21.12 30.93
CA LYS A 487 7.60 21.16 31.69
C LYS A 487 8.14 19.76 32.00
N TRP A 488 7.25 18.87 32.47
CA TRP A 488 7.62 17.46 32.67
C TRP A 488 8.07 16.81 31.35
N ALA A 489 7.37 17.10 30.25
CA ALA A 489 7.65 16.52 28.95
C ALA A 489 9.01 16.97 28.38
N THR A 490 9.36 18.26 28.54
CA THR A 490 10.69 18.80 28.21
C THR A 490 11.79 18.09 29.01
N LYS A 491 11.60 17.94 30.33
CA LYS A 491 12.57 17.24 31.21
C LYS A 491 12.77 15.76 30.84
N ASN A 492 11.72 15.13 30.30
CA ASN A 492 11.73 13.73 29.89
C ASN A 492 11.94 13.55 28.37
N SER A 493 12.51 14.56 27.71
CA SER A 493 12.89 14.54 26.29
C SER A 493 11.77 14.06 25.35
N LYS A 494 10.53 14.43 25.66
CA LYS A 494 9.39 14.19 24.76
C LYS A 494 9.46 15.20 23.61
N LYS A 495 9.04 14.77 22.42
CA LYS A 495 9.14 15.54 21.18
C LYS A 495 7.81 16.18 20.77
N TYR A 496 6.70 15.48 20.97
CA TYR A 496 5.39 15.96 20.51
C TYR A 496 4.33 15.84 21.60
N TYR A 497 3.41 16.82 21.64
CA TYR A 497 2.17 16.73 22.41
C TYR A 497 0.95 16.89 21.51
N VAL A 498 0.20 15.81 21.33
CA VAL A 498 -1.06 15.78 20.58
C VAL A 498 -2.21 16.10 21.53
N LEU A 499 -2.77 17.30 21.42
CA LEU A 499 -3.93 17.73 22.21
C LEU A 499 -5.27 17.33 21.55
N GLY A 500 -5.22 16.80 20.34
CA GLY A 500 -6.38 16.41 19.55
C GLY A 500 -7.13 17.60 18.94
N GLY A 501 -8.29 17.32 18.34
CA GLY A 501 -9.14 18.30 17.66
C GLY A 501 -10.29 18.84 18.48
N GLY A 502 -11.16 19.60 17.81
CA GLY A 502 -12.49 20.00 18.29
C GLY A 502 -13.56 18.95 17.99
N LEU A 503 -14.82 19.26 18.30
CA LEU A 503 -16.00 18.55 17.80
C LEU A 503 -16.21 18.86 16.31
N THR A 504 -15.94 20.10 15.91
CA THR A 504 -15.90 20.55 14.51
C THR A 504 -14.63 21.38 14.27
N ASN A 505 -14.24 21.52 13.00
CA ASN A 505 -13.03 22.28 12.65
C ASN A 505 -13.16 23.74 13.09
N GLY A 506 -12.17 24.21 13.86
CA GLY A 506 -12.09 25.61 14.29
C GLY A 506 -13.00 25.98 15.48
N ASP A 507 -13.61 25.00 16.15
CA ASP A 507 -14.48 25.26 17.30
C ASP A 507 -13.73 25.79 18.54
N GLY A 508 -14.49 26.11 19.60
CA GLY A 508 -13.93 26.61 20.86
C GLY A 508 -12.96 25.64 21.53
N LEU A 509 -13.19 24.33 21.41
CA LEU A 509 -12.34 23.30 22.00
C LEU A 509 -10.99 23.25 21.28
N TYR A 510 -10.99 23.24 19.95
CA TYR A 510 -9.79 23.35 19.13
C TYR A 510 -9.02 24.64 19.44
N LYS A 511 -9.69 25.79 19.47
CA LYS A 511 -9.05 27.09 19.78
C LYS A 511 -8.41 27.09 21.18
N SER A 512 -9.03 26.44 22.16
CA SER A 512 -8.48 26.32 23.52
C SER A 512 -7.21 25.48 23.59
N LYS A 513 -6.99 24.57 22.63
CA LYS A 513 -5.79 23.74 22.52
C LYS A 513 -4.72 24.42 21.68
N LYS A 514 -5.11 25.09 20.59
CA LYS A 514 -4.18 25.74 19.66
C LYS A 514 -3.35 26.84 20.31
N VAL A 515 -3.87 27.51 21.34
CA VAL A 515 -3.16 28.56 22.08
C VAL A 515 -1.90 28.11 22.83
N PHE A 516 -1.71 26.79 23.03
CA PHE A 516 -0.47 26.22 23.58
C PHE A 516 0.62 26.06 22.50
N PHE A 517 0.22 25.88 21.24
CA PHE A 517 1.11 25.71 20.09
C PHE A 517 0.66 26.60 18.93
N PRO A 518 0.66 27.94 19.11
CA PRO A 518 0.04 28.86 18.16
C PRO A 518 0.78 28.95 16.82
N LYS A 519 2.07 28.60 16.79
CA LYS A 519 2.94 28.69 15.62
C LYS A 519 3.18 27.35 14.91
N ASP A 520 2.88 26.23 15.56
CA ASP A 520 3.13 24.91 14.99
C ASP A 520 2.02 24.55 13.98
N GLU A 521 2.32 23.68 13.02
CA GLU A 521 1.31 23.16 12.09
C GLU A 521 0.42 22.12 12.78
N ASP A 522 -0.85 22.04 12.35
CA ASP A 522 -1.76 21.00 12.84
C ASP A 522 -1.59 19.70 12.06
N ALA A 523 -1.91 18.59 12.72
CA ALA A 523 -2.02 17.29 12.07
C ALA A 523 -3.45 17.08 11.57
N VAL A 524 -3.59 16.72 10.29
CA VAL A 524 -4.88 16.37 9.71
C VAL A 524 -5.24 14.93 10.06
N PHE A 525 -6.43 14.73 10.63
CA PHE A 525 -7.00 13.40 10.84
C PHE A 525 -7.82 12.97 9.63
N TYR A 526 -7.46 11.82 9.07
CA TYR A 526 -8.08 11.28 7.87
C TYR A 526 -8.97 10.08 8.19
N THR A 527 -10.06 9.97 7.43
CA THR A 527 -10.89 8.77 7.37
C THR A 527 -10.95 8.25 5.94
N GLY A 528 -10.91 6.93 5.77
CA GLY A 528 -10.99 6.23 4.50
C GLY A 528 -12.35 5.60 4.28
N ARG A 529 -12.88 5.70 3.06
CA ARG A 529 -14.12 5.07 2.61
C ARG A 529 -13.82 4.24 1.37
N LYS A 530 -14.24 2.99 1.34
CA LYS A 530 -14.03 2.13 0.17
C LYS A 530 -15.26 1.31 -0.09
N ILE A 531 -15.73 1.33 -1.33
CA ILE A 531 -16.81 0.48 -1.83
C ILE A 531 -16.14 -0.63 -2.65
N ILE A 532 -16.23 -1.87 -2.18
CA ILE A 532 -15.60 -3.03 -2.81
C ILE A 532 -16.57 -3.66 -3.82
N ASN A 533 -17.83 -3.88 -3.41
CA ASN A 533 -18.87 -4.40 -4.29
C ASN A 533 -19.94 -3.32 -4.52
N LYS A 534 -19.83 -2.60 -5.63
CA LYS A 534 -20.71 -1.46 -5.95
C LYS A 534 -22.17 -1.87 -6.19
N GLU A 535 -22.40 -3.01 -6.83
CA GLU A 535 -23.76 -3.50 -7.11
C GLU A 535 -24.51 -3.81 -5.80
N VAL A 536 -23.86 -4.58 -4.92
CA VAL A 536 -24.43 -4.94 -3.61
C VAL A 536 -24.57 -3.71 -2.72
N TYR A 537 -23.57 -2.81 -2.71
CA TYR A 537 -23.64 -1.56 -1.96
C TYR A 537 -24.87 -0.73 -2.34
N ASN A 538 -25.12 -0.56 -3.64
CA ASN A 538 -26.26 0.20 -4.16
C ASN A 538 -27.59 -0.48 -3.81
N LEU A 539 -27.67 -1.81 -3.95
CA LEU A 539 -28.86 -2.59 -3.60
C LEU A 539 -29.22 -2.43 -2.11
N LEU A 540 -28.22 -2.58 -1.24
CA LEU A 540 -28.40 -2.43 0.20
C LEU A 540 -28.79 -1.01 0.58
N SER A 541 -28.15 -0.01 -0.03
CA SER A 541 -28.42 1.39 0.26
C SER A 541 -29.84 1.78 -0.18
N ASN A 542 -30.26 1.40 -1.39
CA ASN A 542 -31.58 1.74 -1.93
C ASN A 542 -32.74 1.16 -1.10
N LYS A 543 -32.58 -0.03 -0.51
CA LYS A 543 -33.56 -0.61 0.42
C LYS A 543 -33.74 0.25 1.69
N THR A 544 -32.71 0.98 2.09
CA THR A 544 -32.77 1.92 3.23
C THR A 544 -33.37 3.27 2.83
N TYR A 545 -33.26 3.68 1.56
CA TYR A 545 -33.77 4.97 1.05
C TYR A 545 -35.29 5.06 0.87
N SER A 546 -36.04 3.95 0.86
CA SER A 546 -37.48 3.97 0.56
C SER A 546 -38.38 4.59 1.64
N SER A 547 -37.85 5.12 2.76
CA SER A 547 -38.66 5.57 3.90
C SER A 547 -38.34 6.94 4.53
N SER A 548 -37.43 7.77 4.00
CA SER A 548 -37.17 9.09 4.63
C SER A 548 -36.97 10.22 3.60
N LYS A 549 -37.91 11.18 3.61
CA LYS A 549 -37.96 12.34 2.70
C LYS A 549 -37.30 13.62 3.26
N ASP A 550 -36.65 13.55 4.42
CA ASP A 550 -36.07 14.73 5.06
C ASP A 550 -34.54 14.70 5.05
N CYS A 551 -33.96 15.68 4.35
CA CYS A 551 -32.53 15.88 4.18
C CYS A 551 -31.95 16.70 5.34
N ASN A 552 -31.08 16.11 6.15
CA ASN A 552 -30.14 16.76 7.07
C ASN A 552 -28.81 15.96 7.13
N GLU A 553 -27.84 16.39 7.95
CA GLU A 553 -26.43 15.90 8.07
C GLU A 553 -26.19 14.38 7.98
N GLU A 554 -27.21 13.56 8.24
CA GLU A 554 -27.20 12.11 8.11
C GLU A 554 -27.06 11.57 6.67
N CYS A 555 -27.22 12.41 5.64
CA CYS A 555 -26.99 12.01 4.24
C CYS A 555 -25.53 11.61 3.93
N ASN A 556 -24.57 12.04 4.76
CA ASN A 556 -23.14 11.75 4.58
C ASN A 556 -22.65 10.53 5.38
N TYR A 557 -23.56 9.74 5.97
CA TYR A 557 -23.19 8.54 6.73
C TYR A 557 -22.57 7.49 5.82
N PHE A 558 -21.44 6.91 6.23
CA PHE A 558 -20.78 5.83 5.50
C PHE A 558 -20.54 4.60 6.41
N PRO A 559 -20.82 3.38 5.93
CA PRO A 559 -21.50 3.08 4.66
C PRO A 559 -23.00 3.42 4.75
N ALA A 560 -23.57 3.92 3.65
CA ALA A 560 -24.94 4.47 3.63
C ALA A 560 -26.01 3.48 4.11
N TYR A 561 -25.85 2.19 3.80
CA TYR A 561 -26.78 1.15 4.24
C TYR A 561 -26.73 0.82 5.75
N ARG A 562 -25.76 1.37 6.50
CA ARG A 562 -25.69 1.30 7.97
C ARG A 562 -26.14 2.60 8.66
N ARG A 563 -26.76 3.52 7.92
CA ARG A 563 -27.37 4.71 8.52
C ARG A 563 -28.31 4.28 9.68
N PRO A 564 -28.20 4.94 10.86
CA PRO A 564 -28.99 4.60 12.05
C PRO A 564 -30.50 4.59 11.81
#